data_AF-A0A0B8PAU2-F1
#
_entry.id   AF-A0A0B8PAU2-F1
#
_cell.length_a   1.000
_cell.length_b   1.000
_cell.length_c   1.000
_cell.angle_alpha   90.00
_cell.angle_beta   90.00
_cell.angle_gamma   90.00
#
_symmetry.space_group_name_H-M   'P 1'
#
loop_
_entity.id
_entity.type
_entity.pdbx_description
1 polymer ?
#
loop_
_entity_poly.entity_id
_entity_poly.type
_entity_poly.pdbx_seq_one_letter_code
_entity_poly.pdbx_strand_id
1 'polypeptide(L)'
;MTIQKYEHPLNEKSRTYLRIESLLRQAQQCATFSDPQYYQVLFRSIFDLLDIFEQIQLKPELLKDLDKLKLTYSNWLNVREWIRSAYRAC
;
A
#
# COMPACT_ATOMS: atom_id res chain seq x y z
N MET A 1 -28.56 -0.76 -7.99
CA MET A 1 -27.99 -0.03 -6.84
C MET A 1 -26.49 -0.23 -6.84
N THR A 2 -25.71 0.82 -7.02
CA THR A 2 -24.24 0.78 -6.89
C THR A 2 -23.85 1.09 -5.46
N ILE A 3 -23.08 0.20 -4.82
CA ILE A 3 -22.57 0.41 -3.46
C ILE A 3 -21.28 1.21 -3.57
N GLN A 4 -21.23 2.39 -2.95
CA GLN A 4 -20.00 3.17 -2.80
C GLN A 4 -19.24 2.67 -1.56
N LYS A 5 -17.93 2.48 -1.70
CA LYS A 5 -17.02 2.09 -0.61
C LYS A 5 -16.10 3.27 -0.27
N TYR A 6 -15.93 3.52 1.01
CA TYR A 6 -15.06 4.57 1.54
C TYR A 6 -14.11 3.98 2.57
N GLU A 7 -12.86 4.43 2.55
CA GLU A 7 -11.83 4.07 3.51
C GLU A 7 -11.38 5.33 4.26
N HIS A 8 -11.29 5.25 5.59
CA HIS A 8 -10.82 6.34 6.43
C HIS A 8 -9.65 5.87 7.29
N PRO A 9 -8.46 6.50 7.19
CA PRO A 9 -7.31 6.10 7.99
C PRO A 9 -7.51 6.45 9.47
N LEU A 10 -7.44 5.44 10.34
CA LEU A 10 -7.60 5.60 11.79
C LEU A 10 -6.31 6.00 12.53
N ASN A 11 -5.18 6.05 11.84
CA ASN A 11 -3.90 6.48 12.38
C ASN A 11 -3.00 7.05 11.28
N GLU A 12 -1.96 7.78 11.68
CA GLU A 12 -1.08 8.48 10.75
C GLU A 12 -0.31 7.53 9.83
N LYS A 13 0.05 6.35 10.33
CA LYS A 13 0.71 5.31 9.53
C LYS A 13 -0.20 4.81 8.40
N SER A 14 -1.46 4.50 8.70
CA SER A 14 -2.47 4.10 7.71
C SER A 14 -2.74 5.23 6.71
N ARG A 15 -2.75 6.49 7.16
CA ARG A 15 -2.87 7.66 6.27
C ARG A 15 -1.71 7.73 5.30
N THR A 16 -0.48 7.59 5.78
CA THR A 16 0.73 7.56 4.97
C THR A 16 0.68 6.42 3.96
N TYR A 17 0.27 5.21 4.36
CA TYR A 17 0.19 4.06 3.45
C TYR A 17 -0.85 4.26 2.34
N LEU A 18 -2.05 4.74 2.67
CA LEU A 18 -3.07 5.05 1.66
C LEU A 18 -2.61 6.15 0.69
N ARG A 19 -1.87 7.14 1.18
CA ARG A 19 -1.29 8.20 0.35
C ARG A 19 -0.18 7.68 -0.57
N ILE A 20 0.71 6.83 -0.07
CA ILE A 20 1.75 6.20 -0.90
C ILE A 20 1.11 5.31 -1.97
N GLU A 21 0.11 4.50 -1.59
CA GLU A 21 -0.60 3.64 -2.54
C GLU A 21 -1.26 4.45 -3.67
N SER A 22 -1.96 5.54 -3.32
CA SER A 22 -2.64 6.36 -4.32
C SER A 22 -1.66 7.05 -5.26
N LEU A 23 -0.55 7.59 -4.74
CA LEU A 23 0.51 8.22 -5.54
C LEU A 23 1.21 7.22 -6.46
N LEU A 24 1.51 6.00 -5.98
CA LEU A 24 2.09 4.94 -6.80
C LEU A 24 1.15 4.51 -7.93
N ARG A 25 -0.14 4.32 -7.61
CA ARG A 25 -1.15 3.95 -8.61
C ARG A 25 -1.31 5.05 -9.66
N GLN A 26 -1.32 6.31 -9.23
CA GLN A 26 -1.42 7.47 -10.12
C GLN A 26 -0.18 7.57 -11.03
N ALA A 27 1.02 7.43 -10.47
CA ALA A 27 2.27 7.41 -11.24
C ALA A 27 2.26 6.27 -12.28
N GLN A 28 1.87 5.05 -11.89
CA GLN A 28 1.77 3.91 -12.82
C GLN A 28 0.76 4.14 -13.95
N GLN A 29 -0.40 4.73 -13.64
CA GLN A 29 -1.40 5.07 -14.66
C GLN A 29 -0.88 6.12 -15.64
N CYS A 30 -0.26 7.19 -15.14
CA CYS A 30 0.25 8.28 -15.97
C CYS A 30 1.51 7.91 -16.75
N ALA A 31 2.26 6.89 -16.33
CA ALA A 31 3.42 6.36 -17.05
C ALA A 31 3.07 5.72 -18.41
N THR A 32 1.77 5.54 -18.71
CA THR A 32 1.31 5.12 -20.05
C THR A 32 1.42 6.23 -21.10
N PHE A 33 1.58 7.50 -20.68
CA PHE A 33 1.68 8.68 -21.55
C PHE A 33 0.58 8.79 -22.62
N SER A 34 -0.63 8.26 -22.34
CA SER A 34 -1.74 8.29 -23.28
C SER A 34 -2.33 9.69 -23.50
N ASP A 35 -2.03 10.62 -22.60
CA ASP A 35 -2.44 12.03 -22.68
C ASP A 35 -1.20 12.92 -22.46
N PRO A 36 -1.01 13.98 -23.26
CA PRO A 36 0.04 14.96 -23.04
C PRO A 36 0.06 15.55 -21.63
N GLN A 37 -1.04 15.62 -20.89
CA GLN A 37 -1.04 16.15 -19.51
C GLN A 37 -0.40 15.18 -18.49
N TYR A 38 -0.28 13.90 -18.82
CA TYR A 38 0.10 12.85 -17.85
C TYR A 38 1.54 12.97 -17.35
N TYR A 39 2.46 13.59 -18.11
CA TYR A 39 3.82 13.81 -17.60
C TYR A 39 3.80 14.69 -16.34
N GLN A 40 2.96 15.73 -16.30
CA GLN A 40 2.89 16.63 -15.13
C GLN A 40 2.41 15.87 -13.90
N VAL A 41 1.37 15.05 -14.08
CA VAL A 41 0.79 14.23 -13.03
C VAL A 41 1.80 13.19 -12.53
N LEU A 42 2.48 12.51 -13.44
CA LEU A 42 3.53 11.54 -13.13
C LEU A 42 4.64 12.17 -12.28
N PHE A 43 5.23 13.27 -12.74
CA PHE A 43 6.32 13.93 -12.01
C PHE A 43 5.83 14.48 -10.66
N ARG A 44 4.63 15.03 -10.60
CA ARG A 44 4.05 15.50 -9.33
C ARG A 44 3.90 14.35 -8.34
N SER A 45 3.35 13.20 -8.77
CA SER A 45 3.21 12.03 -7.90
C SER A 45 4.56 11.49 -7.43
N ILE A 46 5.59 11.50 -8.28
CA ILE A 46 6.95 11.09 -7.90
C ILE A 46 7.56 12.05 -6.89
N PHE A 47 7.45 13.36 -7.09
CA PHE A 47 7.98 14.34 -6.12
C PHE A 47 7.26 14.25 -4.78
N ASP A 48 5.93 14.15 -4.78
CA ASP A 48 5.17 13.98 -3.54
C ASP A 48 5.54 12.67 -2.80
N LEU A 49 5.91 11.60 -3.53
CA LEU A 49 6.45 10.36 -2.93
C LEU A 49 7.83 10.56 -2.31
N LEU A 50 8.72 11.30 -2.98
CA LEU A 50 10.06 11.61 -2.45
C LEU A 50 9.95 12.41 -1.15
N ASP A 51 9.09 13.43 -1.11
CA ASP A 51 8.83 14.24 0.10
C ASP A 51 8.38 13.35 1.28
N ILE A 52 7.53 12.36 1.03
CA ILE A 52 7.08 11.41 2.06
C ILE A 52 8.23 10.52 2.53
N PHE A 53 9.06 10.03 1.62
CA PHE A 53 10.19 9.16 1.95
C PHE A 53 11.31 9.89 2.71
N GLU A 54 11.44 11.21 2.54
CA GLU A 54 12.36 12.02 3.33
C GLU A 54 11.88 12.24 4.77
N GLN A 55 10.57 12.34 4.98
CA GLN A 55 9.98 12.60 6.29
C GLN A 55 9.84 11.33 7.15
N ILE A 56 9.74 10.15 6.54
CA ILE A 56 9.38 8.90 7.22
C ILE A 56 10.36 7.79 6.88
N GLN A 57 10.81 7.05 7.90
CA GLN A 57 11.61 5.82 7.73
C GLN A 57 10.71 4.64 7.30
N LEU A 58 10.21 4.68 6.07
CA LEU A 58 9.21 3.74 5.57
C LEU A 58 9.67 2.28 5.59
N LYS A 59 10.91 2.00 5.16
CA LYS A 59 11.43 0.63 5.05
C LYS A 59 11.43 -0.14 6.38
N PRO A 60 12.01 0.37 7.49
CA PRO A 60 11.97 -0.34 8.76
C PRO A 60 10.56 -0.41 9.35
N GLU A 61 9.68 0.57 9.11
CA GLU A 61 8.28 0.50 9.53
C GLU A 61 7.51 -0.61 8.82
N LEU A 62 7.62 -0.68 7.49
CA LEU A 62 7.00 -1.73 6.70
C LEU A 62 7.50 -3.11 7.11
N LEU A 63 8.81 -3.26 7.37
CA LEU A 63 9.37 -4.53 7.82
C LEU A 63 8.75 -4.98 9.16
N LYS A 64 8.64 -4.06 10.13
CA LYS A 64 7.98 -4.34 11.42
C LYS A 64 6.52 -4.74 11.27
N ASP A 65 5.80 -4.11 10.35
CA ASP A 65 4.40 -4.44 10.09
C ASP A 65 4.23 -5.79 9.39
N LEU A 66 5.12 -6.12 8.45
CA LEU A 66 5.16 -7.45 7.83
C LEU A 66 5.47 -8.55 8.86
N ASP A 67 6.38 -8.31 9.80
CA ASP A 67 6.67 -9.26 10.88
C ASP A 67 5.46 -9.48 11.79
N LYS A 68 4.70 -8.43 12.12
CA LYS A 68 3.45 -8.54 12.88
C LYS A 68 2.39 -9.34 12.13
N LEU A 69 2.26 -9.11 10.82
CA LEU A 69 1.35 -9.88 9.97
C LEU A 69 1.78 -11.35 9.94
N LYS A 70 3.06 -11.63 9.74
CA LYS A 70 3.62 -13.00 9.75
C LYS A 70 3.33 -13.73 11.06
N LEU A 71 3.54 -13.07 12.20
CA LEU A 71 3.21 -13.64 13.51
C LEU A 71 1.71 -13.93 13.63
N THR A 72 0.87 -12.98 13.21
CA THR A 72 -0.59 -13.15 13.20
C THR A 72 -0.98 -14.37 12.37
N TYR A 73 -0.50 -14.49 11.13
CA TYR A 73 -0.76 -15.65 10.27
C TYR A 73 -0.25 -16.96 10.87
N SER A 74 0.94 -16.94 11.50
CA SER A 74 1.50 -18.12 12.17
C SER A 74 0.57 -18.64 13.28
N ASN A 75 -0.09 -17.74 14.02
CA ASN A 75 -1.05 -18.14 15.05
C ASN A 75 -2.28 -18.83 14.45
N TRP A 76 -2.69 -18.46 13.23
CA TRP A 76 -3.83 -19.07 12.53
C TRP A 76 -3.52 -20.45 11.92
N LEU A 77 -2.25 -20.80 11.69
CA LEU A 77 -1.84 -22.09 11.09
C LEU A 77 -2.24 -23.32 11.90
N ASN A 78 -2.45 -23.16 13.20
CA ASN A 78 -2.87 -24.23 14.12
C ASN A 78 -4.39 -24.31 14.30
N VAL A 79 -5.15 -23.36 13.73
CA VAL A 79 -6.60 -23.27 13.95
C VAL A 79 -7.38 -24.04 12.90
N ARG A 80 -6.99 -24.00 11.61
CA ARG A 80 -7.68 -24.74 10.52
C ARG A 80 -6.76 -25.12 9.37
N GLU A 81 -6.97 -26.31 8.79
CA GLU A 81 -6.16 -26.83 7.67
C GLU A 81 -6.24 -25.99 6.39
N TRP A 82 -7.40 -25.39 6.07
CA TRP A 82 -7.54 -24.57 4.85
C TRP A 82 -6.65 -23.31 4.88
N ILE A 83 -6.40 -22.75 6.08
CA ILE A 83 -5.50 -21.62 6.27
C ILE A 83 -4.05 -22.05 5.96
N ARG A 84 -3.67 -23.27 6.37
CA ARG A 84 -2.35 -23.84 6.07
C ARG A 84 -2.13 -24.06 4.57
N SER A 85 -3.18 -24.45 3.85
CA SER A 85 -3.15 -24.59 2.38
C SER A 85 -2.97 -23.22 1.71
N ALA A 86 -3.77 -22.22 2.09
CA ALA A 86 -3.66 -20.86 1.55
C ALA A 86 -2.31 -20.19 1.86
N TYR A 87 -1.78 -20.38 3.07
CA TYR A 87 -0.49 -19.81 3.49
C TYR A 87 0.70 -20.35 2.67
N ARG A 88 0.65 -21.61 2.21
CA ARG A 88 1.72 -22.21 1.39
C ARG A 88 1.67 -21.81 -0.09
N ALA A 89 0.56 -21.21 -0.53
CA ALA A 89 0.34 -20.81 -1.91
C ALA A 89 0.75 -19.35 -2.20
N CYS A 90 0.87 -18.52 -1.17
CA CYS A 90 1.51 -17.20 -1.23
C CYS A 90 3.03 -17.33 -1.01
#